data_AF-A0A564XU34-F1
#
_entry.id   AF-A0A564XU34-F1
#
_cell.length_a   1.000
_cell.length_b   1.000
_cell.length_c   1.000
_cell.angle_alpha   90.00
_cell.angle_beta   90.00
_cell.angle_gamma   90.00
#
_symmetry.space_group_name_H-M   'P 1'
#
loop_
_entity.id
_entity.type
_entity.pdbx_description
1 polymer ?
#
loop_
_entity_poly.entity_id
_entity_poly.type
_entity_poly.pdbx_seq_one_letter_code
_entity_poly.pdbx_strand_id
1 'polypeptide(L)'
;MADPPCDICTEPIVKTHAIIPHCEHKFHTECLLKWTAEEVADFHCKCPVESCGCQYESFNLTEPNGTLVRCLRELKCPVCWEVFQFPFTIAESCGHGFCLGCLREFLKNGHICPVDRGPINGFFLFDNFNLLSRI
;
A
#
# COMPACT_ATOMS: atom_id res chain seq x y z
N MET A 1 -23.59 -5.79 -11.63
CA MET A 1 -22.93 -4.48 -11.53
C MET A 1 -21.56 -4.66 -12.14
N ALA A 2 -21.10 -3.74 -12.99
CA ALA A 2 -19.77 -3.83 -13.60
C ALA A 2 -18.70 -3.43 -12.58
N ASP A 3 -17.53 -4.06 -12.64
CA ASP A 3 -16.38 -3.69 -11.81
C ASP A 3 -15.87 -2.28 -12.18
N PRO A 4 -15.46 -1.46 -11.20
CA PRO A 4 -14.99 -0.10 -11.49
C PRO A 4 -13.65 -0.15 -12.26
N PRO A 5 -13.43 0.76 -13.23
CA PRO A 5 -12.15 0.83 -13.92
C PRO A 5 -11.08 1.45 -13.02
N CYS A 6 -9.82 1.09 -13.27
CA CYS A 6 -8.66 1.77 -12.70
C CYS A 6 -8.45 3.14 -13.37
N ASP A 7 -8.29 4.20 -12.57
CA ASP A 7 -8.10 5.57 -13.05
C ASP A 7 -6.71 5.84 -13.66
N ILE A 8 -5.83 4.82 -13.75
CA ILE A 8 -4.54 4.90 -14.46
C ILE A 8 -4.56 4.07 -15.75
N CYS A 9 -4.86 2.77 -15.66
CA CYS A 9 -4.75 1.85 -16.80
C CYS A 9 -6.08 1.57 -17.49
N THR A 10 -7.21 2.05 -16.95
CA THR A 10 -8.58 1.90 -17.46
C THR A 10 -9.16 0.48 -17.44
N GLU A 11 -8.36 -0.54 -17.10
CA GLU A 11 -8.80 -1.93 -16.93
C GLU A 11 -9.65 -2.13 -15.66
N PRO A 12 -10.57 -3.10 -15.62
CA PRO A 12 -11.46 -3.34 -14.48
C PRO A 12 -10.70 -3.77 -13.22
N ILE A 13 -11.17 -3.29 -12.08
CA ILE A 13 -10.67 -3.64 -10.75
C ILE A 13 -11.49 -4.81 -10.21
N VAL A 14 -10.89 -6.00 -10.24
CA VAL A 14 -11.52 -7.25 -9.78
C VAL A 14 -10.94 -7.78 -8.45
N LYS A 15 -9.96 -7.06 -7.89
CA LYS A 15 -9.21 -7.44 -6.69
C LYS A 15 -9.08 -6.26 -5.72
N THR A 16 -8.32 -6.44 -4.64
CA THR A 16 -7.98 -5.35 -3.71
C THR A 16 -7.38 -4.19 -4.50
N HIS A 17 -7.85 -2.97 -4.21
CA HIS A 17 -7.45 -1.76 -4.92
C HIS A 17 -7.08 -0.65 -3.96
N ALA A 18 -6.35 0.33 -4.48
CA ALA A 18 -5.95 1.51 -3.74
C ALA A 18 -6.93 2.65 -3.95
N ILE A 19 -7.24 3.36 -2.87
CA ILE A 19 -7.98 4.63 -2.88
C ILE A 19 -7.14 5.65 -2.13
N ILE A 20 -6.87 6.78 -2.78
CA ILE A 20 -6.19 7.92 -2.14
C ILE A 20 -7.18 8.61 -1.18
N PRO A 21 -6.83 8.79 0.11
CA PRO A 21 -7.60 9.58 1.05
C PRO A 21 -7.86 10.96 0.46
N HIS A 22 -9.04 11.50 0.70
CA HIS A 22 -9.46 12.81 0.20
C HIS A 22 -9.85 12.88 -1.28
N CYS A 23 -9.90 11.75 -2.00
CA CYS A 23 -10.59 11.65 -3.29
C CYS A 23 -11.30 10.30 -3.44
N GLU A 24 -12.07 10.13 -4.53
CA GLU A 24 -12.83 8.89 -4.82
C GLU A 24 -12.20 8.04 -5.93
N HIS A 25 -11.01 8.41 -6.40
CA HIS A 25 -10.31 7.71 -7.48
C HIS A 25 -9.78 6.36 -7.00
N LYS A 26 -9.92 5.36 -7.87
CA LYS A 26 -9.61 3.95 -7.60
C LYS A 26 -8.53 3.49 -8.55
N PHE A 27 -7.53 2.82 -7.98
CA PHE A 27 -6.38 2.36 -8.73
C PHE A 27 -6.11 0.89 -8.43
N HIS A 28 -5.64 0.11 -9.40
CA HIS A 28 -4.91 -1.09 -9.03
C HIS A 28 -3.75 -0.68 -8.12
N THR A 29 -3.53 -1.42 -7.04
CA THR A 29 -2.48 -1.10 -6.07
C THR A 29 -1.09 -1.01 -6.72
N GLU A 30 -0.80 -1.84 -7.74
CA GLU A 30 0.44 -1.72 -8.52
C GLU A 30 0.52 -0.44 -9.34
N CYS A 31 -0.57 -0.03 -10.00
CA CYS A 31 -0.57 1.17 -10.83
C CYS A 31 -0.26 2.38 -9.96
N LEU A 32 -0.88 2.47 -8.77
CA LEU A 32 -0.60 3.55 -7.85
C LEU A 32 0.82 3.48 -7.27
N LEU A 33 1.31 2.31 -6.89
CA LEU A 33 2.68 2.16 -6.37
C LEU A 33 3.74 2.47 -7.42
N LYS A 34 3.55 2.00 -8.66
CA LYS A 34 4.45 2.31 -9.78
C LYS A 34 4.47 3.81 -10.07
N TRP A 35 3.30 4.43 -10.13
CA TRP A 35 3.20 5.88 -10.30
C TRP A 35 3.89 6.65 -9.17
N THR A 36 3.65 6.22 -7.93
CA THR A 36 4.31 6.77 -6.75
C THR A 36 5.84 6.65 -6.86
N ALA A 37 6.36 5.52 -7.34
CA ALA A 37 7.80 5.32 -7.51
C ALA A 37 8.43 6.26 -8.55
N GLU A 38 7.67 6.68 -9.56
CA GLU A 38 8.11 7.59 -10.62
C GLU A 38 8.06 9.07 -10.18
N GLU A 39 7.14 9.44 -9.27
CA GLU A 39 6.84 10.83 -8.92
C GLU A 39 7.39 11.33 -7.56
N VAL A 40 7.82 10.47 -6.63
CA VAL A 40 8.25 10.93 -5.29
C VAL A 40 9.62 11.61 -5.34
N ALA A 41 9.65 12.89 -5.72
CA ALA A 41 10.81 13.76 -5.54
C ALA A 41 10.91 14.28 -4.09
N ASP A 42 9.79 14.65 -3.44
CA ASP A 42 9.81 15.38 -2.15
C ASP A 42 8.61 15.05 -1.22
N PHE A 43 8.39 13.76 -0.94
CA PHE A 43 7.47 13.22 0.09
C PHE A 43 5.96 13.49 -0.08
N HIS A 44 5.53 14.35 -1.00
CA HIS A 44 4.12 14.60 -1.30
C HIS A 44 3.81 14.15 -2.73
N CYS A 45 3.02 13.10 -2.88
CA CYS A 45 2.55 12.67 -4.19
C CYS A 45 1.26 13.37 -4.56
N LYS A 46 1.09 13.68 -5.85
CA LYS A 46 -0.20 14.14 -6.38
C LYS A 46 -0.98 12.95 -6.91
N CYS A 47 -2.30 13.00 -6.76
CA CYS A 47 -3.20 12.05 -7.37
C CYS A 47 -2.86 11.88 -8.87
N PRO A 48 -2.75 10.64 -9.38
CA PRO A 48 -2.48 10.38 -10.80
C PRO A 48 -3.50 11.00 -11.76
N VAL A 49 -4.73 11.28 -11.28
CA VAL A 49 -5.76 11.95 -12.07
C VAL A 49 -5.45 13.44 -12.14
N GLU A 50 -4.97 13.92 -13.29
CA GLU A 50 -4.47 15.30 -13.48
C GLU A 50 -5.46 16.39 -13.04
N SER A 51 -6.76 16.18 -13.25
CA SER A 51 -7.81 17.15 -12.89
C SER A 51 -8.14 17.17 -11.39
N CYS A 52 -7.65 16.20 -10.61
CA CYS A 52 -7.97 16.05 -9.20
C CYS A 52 -7.19 17.03 -8.32
N GLY A 53 -5.88 17.12 -8.52
CA GLY A 53 -4.99 18.00 -7.73
C GLY A 53 -4.80 17.61 -6.25
N CYS A 54 -5.45 16.55 -5.75
CA CYS A 54 -5.25 16.06 -4.39
C CYS A 54 -3.81 15.59 -4.16
N GLN A 55 -3.29 15.82 -2.95
CA GLN A 55 -2.00 15.29 -2.50
C GLN A 55 -2.22 14.12 -1.55
N TYR A 56 -1.26 13.20 -1.48
CA TYR A 56 -1.32 12.06 -0.57
C TYR A 56 0.06 11.62 -0.07
N GLU A 57 0.05 11.13 1.15
CA GLU A 57 1.19 10.52 1.87
C GLU A 57 0.90 9.09 2.33
N SER A 58 -0.36 8.66 2.18
CA SER A 58 -0.87 7.35 2.54
C SER A 58 -1.98 6.95 1.58
N PHE A 59 -2.32 5.67 1.53
CA PHE A 59 -3.51 5.22 0.79
C PHE A 59 -4.22 4.03 1.42
N ASN A 60 -5.51 3.92 1.14
CA ASN A 60 -6.37 2.85 1.62
C ASN A 60 -6.33 1.67 0.65
N LEU A 61 -6.21 0.46 1.19
CA LEU A 61 -6.40 -0.80 0.50
C LEU A 61 -7.82 -1.29 0.77
N THR A 62 -8.58 -1.53 -0.29
CA THR A 62 -10.01 -1.79 -0.22
C THR A 62 -10.35 -3.04 -1.03
N GLU A 63 -11.22 -3.91 -0.50
CA GLU A 63 -11.77 -5.05 -1.25
C GLU A 63 -12.68 -4.59 -2.39
N PRO A 64 -12.96 -5.43 -3.42
CA PRO A 64 -13.90 -5.09 -4.49
C PRO A 64 -15.30 -4.69 -4.00
N ASN A 65 -15.73 -5.20 -2.83
CA ASN A 65 -17.01 -4.87 -2.21
C ASN A 65 -17.02 -3.48 -1.51
N GLY A 66 -15.90 -2.75 -1.51
CA GLY A 66 -15.75 -1.44 -0.86
C GLY A 66 -15.29 -1.49 0.60
N THR A 67 -15.05 -2.68 1.17
CA THR A 67 -14.57 -2.82 2.55
C THR A 67 -13.12 -2.38 2.67
N LEU A 68 -12.86 -1.44 3.58
CA LEU A 68 -11.50 -1.05 3.93
C LEU A 68 -10.76 -2.25 4.56
N VAL A 69 -9.71 -2.71 3.89
CA VAL A 69 -8.81 -3.75 4.41
C VAL A 69 -7.81 -3.10 5.36
N ARG A 70 -7.02 -2.15 4.87
CA ARG A 70 -5.96 -1.46 5.64
C ARG A 70 -5.66 -0.08 5.07
N CYS A 71 -4.99 0.76 5.86
CA CYS A 71 -4.38 1.99 5.39
C CYS A 71 -2.85 1.80 5.41
N LEU A 72 -2.21 1.99 4.26
CA LEU A 72 -0.76 2.03 4.17
C LEU A 72 -0.33 3.46 4.48
N ARG A 73 0.24 3.64 5.68
CA ARG A 73 0.50 4.97 6.27
C ARG A 73 1.67 5.70 5.61
N GLU A 74 2.54 4.96 4.94
CA GLU A 74 3.71 5.48 4.25
C GLU A 74 3.65 5.13 2.76
N LEU A 75 4.35 5.91 1.92
CA LEU A 75 4.55 5.58 0.51
C LEU A 75 5.80 4.74 0.26
N LYS A 76 6.75 4.80 1.20
CA LYS A 76 8.06 4.15 1.12
C LYS A 76 8.25 3.18 2.27
N CYS A 77 8.95 2.08 2.00
CA CYS A 77 9.37 1.17 3.04
C CYS A 77 10.43 1.85 3.92
N PRO A 78 10.24 1.94 5.25
CA PRO A 78 11.17 2.63 6.15
C PRO A 78 12.50 1.89 6.35
N VAL A 79 12.65 0.68 5.77
CA VAL A 79 13.88 -0.12 5.85
C VAL A 79 14.77 0.11 4.63
N CYS A 80 14.23 0.03 3.41
CA CYS A 80 15.00 0.25 2.19
C CYS A 80 14.87 1.65 1.60
N TRP A 81 13.95 2.48 2.12
CA TRP A 81 13.68 3.85 1.65
C TRP A 81 13.16 3.96 0.21
N GLU A 82 12.82 2.84 -0.39
CA GLU A 82 12.18 2.74 -1.70
C GLU A 82 10.66 2.61 -1.56
N VAL A 83 9.92 2.97 -2.61
CA VAL A 83 8.49 2.68 -2.69
C VAL A 83 8.25 1.17 -2.56
N PHE A 84 7.18 0.79 -1.87
CA PHE A 84 6.89 -0.61 -1.55
C PHE A 84 6.95 -1.51 -2.79
N GLN A 85 7.77 -2.55 -2.69
CA GLN A 85 7.90 -3.59 -3.70
C GLN A 85 7.04 -4.79 -3.32
N PHE A 86 6.38 -5.39 -4.30
CA PHE A 86 5.65 -6.63 -4.07
C PHE A 86 6.60 -7.82 -3.85
N PRO A 87 6.24 -8.76 -2.97
CA PRO A 87 5.17 -8.64 -1.98
C PRO A 87 5.56 -7.70 -0.82
N PHE A 88 4.57 -7.00 -0.26
CA PHE A 88 4.74 -6.17 0.93
C PHE A 88 3.82 -6.63 2.05
N THR A 89 4.09 -6.15 3.25
CA THR A 89 3.40 -6.53 4.49
C THR A 89 2.94 -5.30 5.24
N ILE A 90 1.84 -5.43 5.98
CA ILE A 90 1.39 -4.42 6.95
C ILE A 90 1.30 -5.09 8.31
N ALA A 91 2.03 -4.57 9.30
CA ALA A 91 2.02 -5.08 10.66
C ALA A 91 0.63 -4.89 11.30
N GLU A 92 0.07 -5.96 11.88
CA GLU A 92 -1.29 -5.92 12.43
C GLU A 92 -1.40 -5.03 13.68
N SER A 93 -0.37 -5.03 14.53
CA SER A 93 -0.36 -4.30 15.79
C SER A 93 -0.26 -2.79 15.62
N CYS A 94 0.39 -2.30 14.56
CA CYS A 94 0.70 -0.88 14.40
C CYS A 94 0.41 -0.30 13.01
N GLY A 95 0.09 -1.12 12.01
CA GLY A 95 -0.25 -0.69 10.66
C GLY A 95 0.92 -0.17 9.81
N HIS A 96 2.16 -0.29 10.27
CA HIS A 96 3.34 0.09 9.49
C HIS A 96 3.60 -0.91 8.37
N GLY A 97 3.92 -0.40 7.18
CA GLY A 97 4.19 -1.20 5.98
C GLY A 97 5.67 -1.56 5.80
N PHE A 98 5.97 -2.74 5.27
CA PHE A 98 7.34 -3.16 4.91
C PHE A 98 7.38 -4.03 3.65
N CYS A 99 8.37 -3.86 2.77
CA CYS A 99 8.70 -4.87 1.76
C CYS A 99 8.97 -6.21 2.45
N LEU A 100 8.43 -7.32 1.94
CA LEU A 100 8.55 -8.62 2.61
C LEU A 100 10.01 -9.02 2.85
N GLY A 101 10.88 -8.79 1.86
CA GLY A 101 12.32 -9.07 1.98
C GLY A 101 12.98 -8.25 3.10
N CYS A 102 12.65 -6.97 3.21
CA CYS A 102 13.19 -6.08 4.24
C CYS A 102 12.76 -6.50 5.65
N LEU A 103 11.47 -6.81 5.82
CA LEU A 103 10.95 -7.28 7.10
C LEU A 103 11.58 -8.61 7.50
N ARG A 104 11.67 -9.58 6.59
CA ARG A 104 12.29 -10.89 6.86
C ARG A 104 13.73 -10.75 7.33
N GLU A 105 14.50 -9.85 6.73
CA GLU A 105 15.89 -9.59 7.17
C GLU A 105 15.92 -8.97 8.56
N PHE A 106 15.06 -8.00 8.84
CA PHE A 106 14.98 -7.36 10.14
C PHE A 106 14.62 -8.35 11.26
N LEU A 107 13.61 -9.20 11.02
CA LEU A 107 13.10 -10.15 12.01
C LEU A 107 14.13 -11.20 12.44
N LYS A 108 15.21 -11.42 11.68
CA LYS A 108 16.35 -12.25 12.13
C LYS A 108 17.00 -11.71 13.40
N ASN A 109 16.87 -10.40 13.66
CA ASN A 109 17.49 -9.71 14.78
C ASN A 109 16.50 -9.34 15.90
N GLY A 110 15.20 -9.54 15.71
CA GLY A 110 14.19 -9.27 16.74
C GLY A 110 12.75 -9.19 16.21
N HIS A 111 11.80 -9.61 17.04
CA HIS A 111 10.36 -9.63 16.71
C HIS A 111 9.64 -8.35 17.16
N ILE A 112 10.18 -7.20 16.74
CA ILE A 112 9.62 -5.86 17.02
C ILE A 112 9.47 -5.05 15.74
N CYS A 113 8.53 -4.10 15.73
CA CYS A 113 8.31 -3.21 14.60
C CYS A 113 9.56 -2.32 14.36
N PRO A 114 10.10 -2.25 13.13
CA PRO A 114 11.23 -1.36 12.81
C PRO A 114 10.98 0.12 13.08
N VAL A 115 9.72 0.56 13.08
CA VAL A 115 9.33 1.97 13.22
C VAL A 115 9.11 2.34 14.69
N ASP A 116 8.14 1.71 15.34
CA ASP A 116 7.71 2.06 16.71
C ASP A 116 8.30 1.16 17.80
N ARG A 117 9.03 0.09 17.42
CA ARG A 117 9.63 -0.92 18.32
C ARG A 117 8.62 -1.69 19.19
N GLY A 118 7.33 -1.62 18.86
CA GLY A 118 6.27 -2.39 19.48
C GLY A 118 6.31 -3.87 19.08
N PRO A 119 5.58 -4.73 19.82
CA PRO A 119 5.51 -6.15 19.53
C PRO A 119 4.80 -6.43 18.21
N ILE A 120 5.27 -7.47 17.52
CA ILE A 120 4.68 -7.95 16.28
C ILE A 120 3.88 -9.23 16.56
N ASN A 121 2.58 -9.18 16.29
CA ASN A 121 1.64 -10.28 16.55
C ASN A 121 1.05 -10.88 15.26
N GLY A 122 1.53 -10.44 14.11
CA GLY A 122 1.10 -10.90 12.79
C GLY A 122 1.24 -9.81 11.72
N PHE A 123 1.20 -10.25 10.46
CA PHE A 123 1.23 -9.37 9.30
C PHE A 123 0.17 -9.74 8.29
N PHE A 124 -0.36 -8.73 7.60
CA PHE A 124 -1.10 -8.92 6.37
C PHE A 124 -0.12 -8.95 5.21
N LEU A 125 -0.08 -10.07 4.48
CA LEU A 125 0.74 -10.22 3.28
C LEU A 125 -0.05 -9.81 2.04
N PHE A 126 0.49 -8.85 1.28
CA PHE A 126 -0.02 -8.41 0.00
C PHE A 126 0.94 -8.87 -1.10
N ASP A 127 0.47 -9.82 -1.91
CA ASP A 127 1.20 -10.34 -3.07
C ASP A 127 0.25 -10.38 -4.26
N ASN A 128 0.70 -9.84 -5.41
CA ASN A 128 -0.02 -9.89 -6.68
C ASN A 128 -1.55 -9.66 -6.53
N PHE A 129 -1.89 -8.66 -5.73
CA PHE A 129 -3.25 -8.11 -5.55
C PHE A 129 -4.21 -8.97 -4.73
N ASN A 130 -3.74 -10.02 -4.06
CA ASN A 130 -4.52 -10.78 -3.10
C ASN A 130 -4.02 -10.52 -1.67
N LEU A 131 -4.95 -10.37 -0.74
CA LEU A 131 -4.66 -10.56 0.67
C LEU A 131 -4.45 -12.06 0.89
N LEU A 132 -3.19 -12.51 0.95
CA LEU A 132 -2.91 -13.94 0.90
C LEU A 132 -3.13 -14.63 2.25
N SER A 133 -2.69 -14.02 3.34
CA SER A 133 -2.78 -14.62 4.67
C SER A 133 -2.31 -13.67 5.77
N ARG A 134 -2.68 -14.04 7.01
CA ARG A 134 -2.02 -13.59 8.24
C ARG A 134 -0.80 -14.50 8.46
N ILE A 135 0.41 -13.93 8.51
CA ILE A 135 1.66 -14.64 8.82
C ILE A 135 2.29 -14.13 10.11
#